data_AF-A0AAE1JAM3-F1
#
_entry.id   AF-A0AAE1JAM3-F1
#
_cell.length_a   1.000
_cell.length_b   1.000
_cell.length_c   1.000
_cell.angle_alpha   90.00
_cell.angle_beta   90.00
_cell.angle_gamma   90.00
#
_symmetry.space_group_name_H-M   'P 1'
#
loop_
_entity.id
_entity.type
_entity.pdbx_description
1 polymer ?
#
loop_
_entity_poly.entity_id
_entity_poly.type
_entity_poly.pdbx_seq_one_letter_code
_entity_poly.pdbx_strand_id
1 'polypeptide(L)'
;MHNLNARSALSLALLLLLSLVFVLHSFQFPNASLSKTHLHLQTHLQVAQSTCQGTLYPKLCVSTLYSLPNLPSKSVPQIISSVITHAVSEVKSSSHNYNGLRDNLRNLDPLEQRALDDCLRLFDDTIYELDATVADLSVVDNLIESI
;
A
#
# COMPACT_ATOMS: atom_id res chain seq x y z
N MET A 1 -58.10 49.85 -1.96
CA MET A 1 -56.98 49.41 -2.82
C MET A 1 -55.65 49.25 -2.04
N HIS A 2 -55.67 48.76 -0.79
CA HIS A 2 -54.46 48.60 0.05
C HIS A 2 -54.00 47.14 0.24
N ASN A 3 -54.77 46.15 -0.21
CA ASN A 3 -54.54 44.73 0.08
C ASN A 3 -53.75 43.99 -1.03
N LEU A 4 -53.59 44.57 -2.23
CA LEU A 4 -52.78 43.96 -3.30
C LEU A 4 -51.27 44.19 -3.09
N ASN A 5 -50.86 45.38 -2.61
CA ASN A 5 -49.45 45.70 -2.33
C ASN A 5 -48.88 44.90 -1.15
N ALA A 6 -49.68 44.58 -0.13
CA ALA A 6 -49.23 43.77 1.00
C ALA A 6 -48.99 42.31 0.59
N ARG A 7 -49.85 41.74 -0.27
CA ARG A 7 -49.75 40.37 -0.78
C ARG A 7 -48.59 40.21 -1.77
N SER A 8 -48.33 41.23 -2.60
CA SER A 8 -47.15 41.23 -3.49
C SER A 8 -45.84 41.37 -2.71
N ALA A 9 -45.80 42.21 -1.67
CA ALA A 9 -44.64 42.36 -0.79
C ALA A 9 -44.32 41.07 -0.01
N LEU A 10 -45.34 40.38 0.50
CA LEU A 10 -45.19 39.07 1.16
C LEU A 10 -44.67 38.00 0.20
N SER A 11 -45.15 37.99 -1.05
CA SER A 11 -44.69 37.07 -2.09
C SER A 11 -43.21 37.31 -2.46
N LEU A 12 -42.82 38.58 -2.62
CA LEU A 12 -41.43 38.98 -2.90
C LEU A 12 -40.50 38.63 -1.73
N ALA A 13 -40.93 38.86 -0.48
CA ALA A 13 -40.15 38.51 0.70
C ALA A 13 -39.94 36.98 0.80
N LEU A 14 -40.98 36.19 0.51
CA LEU A 14 -40.88 34.73 0.53
C LEU A 14 -39.92 34.19 -0.55
N LEU A 15 -39.95 34.77 -1.75
CA LEU A 15 -39.04 34.42 -2.84
C LEU A 15 -37.57 34.73 -2.51
N LEU A 16 -37.31 35.86 -1.83
CA LEU A 16 -35.96 36.23 -1.38
C LEU A 16 -35.45 35.30 -0.27
N LEU A 17 -36.31 34.86 0.63
CA LEU A 17 -35.94 33.89 1.67
C LEU A 17 -35.62 32.51 1.06
N LEU A 18 -36.42 32.06 0.09
CA LEU A 18 -36.19 30.80 -0.61
C LEU A 18 -34.88 30.82 -1.42
N SER A 19 -34.57 31.91 -2.10
CA SER A 19 -33.31 32.04 -2.85
C SER A 19 -32.11 32.08 -1.91
N LEU A 20 -32.19 32.76 -0.76
CA LEU A 20 -31.12 32.78 0.23
C LEU A 20 -30.84 31.38 0.81
N VAL A 21 -31.89 30.61 1.12
CA VAL A 21 -31.76 29.22 1.59
C VAL A 21 -31.14 28.33 0.50
N PHE A 22 -31.53 28.52 -0.76
CA PHE A 22 -30.98 27.77 -1.89
C PHE A 22 -29.48 28.07 -2.11
N VAL A 23 -29.09 29.34 -1.99
CA VAL A 23 -27.68 29.78 -2.05
C VAL A 23 -26.88 29.16 -0.88
N LEU A 24 -27.42 29.19 0.34
CA LEU A 24 -26.77 28.57 1.51
C LEU A 24 -26.63 27.04 1.37
N HIS A 25 -27.58 26.35 0.73
CA HIS A 25 -27.47 24.92 0.43
C HIS A 25 -26.45 24.64 -0.69
N SER A 26 -26.36 25.49 -1.71
CA SER A 26 -25.39 25.32 -2.80
C SER A 26 -23.95 25.63 -2.39
N PHE A 27 -23.75 26.32 -1.26
CA PHE A 27 -22.46 26.47 -0.58
C PHE A 27 -22.09 25.30 0.35
N GLN A 28 -22.65 24.11 0.16
CA GLN A 28 -22.06 22.89 0.71
C GLN A 28 -20.72 22.63 0.01
N PHE A 29 -19.65 23.21 0.57
CA PHE A 29 -18.28 22.84 0.23
C PHE A 29 -18.17 21.31 0.29
N PRO A 30 -17.68 20.64 -0.77
CA PRO A 30 -17.39 19.23 -0.69
C PRO A 30 -16.43 19.01 0.47
N ASN A 31 -16.86 18.23 1.46
CA ASN A 31 -16.10 17.91 2.65
C ASN A 31 -14.66 17.53 2.28
N ALA A 32 -13.69 18.03 3.05
CA ALA A 32 -12.25 18.03 2.81
C ALA A 32 -11.58 16.64 2.70
N SER A 33 -11.98 15.80 1.73
CA SER A 33 -11.34 14.51 1.46
C SER A 33 -9.95 14.68 0.85
N LEU A 34 -9.72 15.75 0.09
CA LEU A 34 -8.42 16.07 -0.53
C LEU A 34 -7.31 16.26 0.51
N SER A 35 -7.61 16.93 1.63
CA SER A 35 -6.63 17.22 2.68
C SER A 35 -6.22 15.94 3.44
N LYS A 36 -7.19 15.05 3.72
CA LYS A 36 -6.92 13.77 4.40
C LYS A 36 -6.09 12.83 3.54
N THR A 37 -6.38 12.73 2.24
CA THR A 37 -5.61 11.89 1.30
C THR A 37 -4.19 12.40 1.12
N HIS A 38 -4.00 13.72 0.98
CA HIS A 38 -2.67 14.32 0.87
C HIS A 38 -1.83 14.09 2.15
N LEU A 39 -2.42 14.27 3.33
CA LEU A 39 -1.76 14.01 4.61
C LEU A 39 -1.40 12.52 4.76
N HIS A 40 -2.29 11.61 4.35
CA HIS A 40 -2.04 10.17 4.39
C HIS A 40 -0.90 9.77 3.44
N LEU A 41 -0.86 10.33 2.22
CA LEU A 41 0.21 10.07 1.25
C LEU A 41 1.57 10.55 1.76
N GLN A 42 1.60 11.73 2.36
CA GLN A 42 2.81 12.32 2.91
C GLN A 42 3.35 11.51 4.10
N THR A 43 2.46 11.09 5.02
CA THR A 43 2.84 10.25 6.17
C THR A 43 3.34 8.87 5.73
N HIS A 44 2.69 8.27 4.72
CA HIS A 44 3.11 6.99 4.13
C HIS A 44 4.53 7.06 3.56
N LEU A 45 4.81 8.06 2.73
CA LEU A 45 6.13 8.28 2.16
C LEU A 45 7.19 8.56 3.23
N GLN A 46 6.87 9.38 4.23
CA GLN A 46 7.80 9.72 5.30
C GLN A 46 8.20 8.49 6.13
N VAL A 47 7.24 7.63 6.47
CA VAL A 47 7.51 6.36 7.17
C VAL A 47 8.43 5.51 6.32
N ALA A 48 8.11 5.29 5.03
CA ALA A 48 8.97 4.51 4.13
C ALA A 48 10.40 5.06 4.05
N GLN A 49 10.57 6.37 3.91
CA GLN A 49 11.89 7.01 3.85
C GLN A 49 12.69 6.80 5.14
N SER A 50 12.07 7.02 6.29
CA SER A 50 12.72 6.87 7.59
C SER A 50 13.13 5.43 7.88
N THR A 51 12.25 4.45 7.59
CA THR A 51 12.53 3.02 7.76
C THR A 51 13.66 2.54 6.84
N CYS A 52 13.77 3.10 5.64
CA CYS A 52 14.78 2.70 4.67
C CYS A 52 16.15 3.38 4.83
N GLN A 53 16.29 4.28 5.81
CA GLN A 53 17.54 4.98 6.06
C GLN A 53 18.64 3.99 6.47
N GLY A 54 19.79 4.05 5.80
CA GLY A 54 20.94 3.17 6.09
C GLY A 54 20.87 1.78 5.45
N THR A 55 19.81 1.46 4.70
CA THR A 55 19.75 0.22 3.91
C THR A 55 20.72 0.28 2.73
N LEU A 56 21.15 -0.89 2.24
CA LEU A 56 22.06 -1.00 1.09
C LEU A 56 21.42 -0.47 -0.21
N TYR A 57 20.10 -0.62 -0.35
CA TYR A 57 19.35 -0.18 -1.52
C TYR A 57 18.18 0.74 -1.12
N PRO A 58 18.43 2.00 -0.72
CA PRO A 58 17.39 2.87 -0.16
C PRO A 58 16.21 3.12 -1.12
N LYS A 59 16.49 3.27 -2.42
CA LYS A 59 15.44 3.48 -3.41
C LYS A 59 14.53 2.27 -3.57
N LEU A 60 15.12 1.07 -3.65
CA LEU A 60 14.37 -0.18 -3.73
C LEU A 60 13.53 -0.37 -2.46
N CYS A 61 14.15 -0.19 -1.29
CA CYS A 61 13.44 -0.27 -0.01
C CYS A 61 12.24 0.68 0.03
N VAL A 62 12.40 1.95 -0.33
CA VAL A 62 11.29 2.93 -0.31
C VAL A 62 10.20 2.49 -1.28
N SER A 63 10.54 2.07 -2.50
CA SER A 63 9.52 1.59 -3.45
C SER A 63 8.76 0.36 -2.96
N THR A 64 9.45 -0.56 -2.27
CA THR A 64 8.83 -1.76 -1.69
C THR A 64 7.95 -1.43 -0.50
N LEU A 65 8.39 -0.57 0.43
CA LEU A 65 7.56 -0.18 1.57
C LEU A 65 6.38 0.69 1.15
N TYR A 66 6.58 1.57 0.18
CA TYR A 66 5.54 2.47 -0.30
C TYR A 66 4.36 1.73 -0.97
N SER A 67 4.59 0.53 -1.53
CA SER A 67 3.52 -0.29 -2.09
C SER A 67 2.68 -1.00 -1.03
N LEU A 68 3.13 -1.04 0.24
CA LEU A 68 2.41 -1.71 1.31
C LEU A 68 1.18 -0.89 1.75
N PRO A 69 -0.02 -1.50 1.82
CA PRO A 69 -1.20 -0.81 2.31
C PRO A 69 -1.07 -0.50 3.80
N ASN A 70 -1.56 0.68 4.19
CA ASN A 70 -1.59 1.12 5.59
C ASN A 70 -0.22 1.08 6.30
N LEU A 71 0.88 1.36 5.57
CA LEU A 71 2.24 1.33 6.12
C LEU A 71 2.39 2.10 7.44
N PRO A 72 1.85 3.32 7.62
CA PRO A 72 1.99 4.05 8.89
C PRO A 72 1.35 3.38 10.10
N SER A 73 0.47 2.38 9.89
CA SER A 73 -0.24 1.68 10.96
C SER A 73 0.34 0.30 11.25
N LYS A 74 1.36 -0.14 10.51
CA LYS A 74 1.98 -1.46 10.69
C LYS A 74 3.02 -1.41 11.81
N SER A 75 3.03 -2.44 12.66
CA SER A 75 4.12 -2.71 13.60
C SER A 75 5.42 -3.05 12.86
N VAL A 76 6.57 -2.95 13.53
CA VAL A 76 7.85 -3.38 12.93
C VAL A 76 7.80 -4.86 12.50
N PRO A 77 7.33 -5.82 13.33
CA PRO A 77 7.12 -7.20 12.90
C PRO A 77 6.23 -7.33 11.65
N GLN A 78 5.14 -6.56 11.57
CA GLN A 78 4.26 -6.57 10.40
C GLN A 78 4.91 -6.02 9.13
N ILE A 79 5.75 -4.98 9.27
CA ILE A 79 6.54 -4.45 8.15
C ILE A 79 7.54 -5.50 7.68
N ILE A 80 8.32 -6.09 8.60
CA ILE A 80 9.31 -7.13 8.28
C ILE A 80 8.63 -8.33 7.62
N SER A 81 7.54 -8.83 8.20
CA SER A 81 6.77 -9.95 7.65
C SER A 81 6.28 -9.62 6.22
N SER A 82 5.72 -8.43 6.00
CA SER A 82 5.26 -8.01 4.67
C SER A 82 6.40 -7.98 3.64
N VAL A 83 7.58 -7.51 4.03
CA VAL A 83 8.78 -7.45 3.16
C VAL A 83 9.33 -8.85 2.87
N ILE A 84 9.40 -9.73 3.88
CA ILE A 84 9.86 -11.11 3.69
C ILE A 84 8.89 -11.88 2.80
N THR A 85 7.57 -11.75 3.00
CA THR A 85 6.57 -12.37 2.12
C THR A 85 6.71 -11.88 0.67
N HIS A 86 6.98 -10.58 0.46
CA HIS A 86 7.29 -10.06 -0.86
C HIS A 86 8.56 -10.69 -1.44
N ALA A 87 9.64 -10.81 -0.65
CA ALA A 87 10.88 -11.46 -1.07
C ALA A 87 10.65 -12.93 -1.45
N VAL A 88 9.86 -13.69 -0.68
CA VAL A 88 9.48 -15.08 -1.02
C VAL A 88 8.80 -15.14 -2.39
N SER A 89 7.89 -14.21 -2.69
CA SER A 89 7.25 -14.14 -4.00
C SER A 89 8.25 -13.92 -5.13
N GLU A 90 9.21 -13.00 -4.96
CA GLU A 90 10.26 -12.73 -5.94
C GLU A 90 11.21 -13.92 -6.14
N VAL A 91 11.56 -14.64 -5.06
CA VAL A 91 12.38 -15.87 -5.14
C VAL A 91 11.62 -16.99 -5.86
N LYS A 92 10.32 -17.17 -5.57
CA LYS A 92 9.45 -18.14 -6.28
C LYS A 92 9.35 -17.83 -7.77
N SER A 93 9.18 -16.55 -8.12
CA SER A 93 9.19 -16.08 -9.52
C SER A 93 10.52 -16.37 -10.22
N SER A 94 11.63 -16.13 -9.51
CA SER A 94 12.98 -16.42 -10.00
C SER A 94 13.17 -17.93 -10.23
N SER A 95 12.78 -18.77 -9.27
CA SER A 95 12.86 -20.23 -9.40
C SER A 95 12.04 -20.74 -10.58
N HIS A 96 10.81 -20.25 -10.77
CA HIS A 96 9.98 -20.61 -11.92
C HIS A 96 10.63 -20.21 -13.25
N ASN A 97 11.20 -19.00 -13.34
CA ASN A 97 11.91 -18.54 -14.53
C ASN A 97 13.13 -19.42 -14.85
N TYR A 98 13.88 -19.84 -13.82
CA TYR A 98 15.04 -20.73 -14.00
C TYR A 98 14.66 -22.15 -14.38
N ASN A 99 13.56 -22.70 -13.85
CA ASN A 99 13.01 -23.97 -14.33
C ASN A 99 12.65 -23.86 -15.82
N GLY A 100 11.98 -22.77 -16.22
CA GLY A 100 11.71 -22.50 -17.64
C GLY A 100 12.99 -22.40 -18.47
N LEU A 101 14.04 -21.75 -17.95
CA LEU A 101 15.33 -21.67 -18.63
C LEU A 101 15.95 -23.06 -18.83
N ARG A 102 15.99 -23.89 -17.79
CA ARG A 102 16.49 -25.27 -17.85
C ARG A 102 15.74 -26.10 -18.90
N ASP A 103 14.43 -25.94 -18.99
CA ASP A 103 13.60 -26.69 -19.94
C ASP A 103 13.77 -26.22 -21.39
N ASN A 104 14.13 -24.94 -21.60
CA ASN A 104 14.27 -24.33 -22.93
C ASN A 104 15.71 -24.35 -23.47
N LEU A 105 16.73 -24.36 -22.60
CA LEU A 105 18.12 -24.42 -23.02
C LEU A 105 18.46 -25.84 -23.46
N ARG A 106 18.80 -25.97 -24.75
CA ARG A 106 19.31 -27.21 -25.32
C ARG A 106 20.83 -27.20 -25.27
N ASN A 107 21.43 -28.37 -25.03
CA ASN A 107 22.88 -28.60 -25.11
C ASN A 107 23.70 -27.81 -24.06
N LEU A 108 23.18 -27.68 -22.84
CA LEU A 108 23.99 -27.18 -21.72
C LEU A 108 25.17 -28.11 -21.50
N ASP A 109 26.35 -27.53 -21.32
CA ASP A 109 27.49 -28.31 -20.89
C ASP A 109 27.29 -28.80 -19.43
N PRO A 110 28.01 -29.83 -18.99
CA PRO A 110 27.81 -30.41 -17.65
C PRO A 110 28.01 -29.41 -16.50
N LEU A 111 28.83 -28.39 -16.68
CA LEU A 111 29.04 -27.33 -15.69
C LEU A 111 27.87 -26.35 -15.66
N GLU A 112 27.35 -25.96 -16.82
CA GLU A 112 26.15 -25.11 -16.93
C GLU A 112 24.93 -25.79 -16.30
N GLN A 113 24.74 -27.09 -16.59
CA GLN A 113 23.67 -27.89 -15.98
C GLN A 113 23.78 -27.91 -14.46
N ARG A 114 24.99 -28.16 -13.93
CA ARG A 114 25.24 -28.17 -12.49
C ARG A 114 24.96 -26.80 -11.86
N ALA A 115 25.41 -25.72 -12.49
CA ALA A 115 25.16 -24.37 -12.00
C ALA A 115 23.66 -24.06 -11.90
N LEU A 116 22.87 -24.49 -12.88
CA LEU A 116 21.40 -24.33 -12.83
C LEU A 116 20.78 -25.16 -11.70
N ASP A 117 21.20 -26.41 -11.52
CA ASP A 117 20.69 -27.27 -10.45
C ASP A 117 21.05 -26.71 -9.06
N ASP A 118 22.26 -26.18 -8.89
CA ASP A 118 22.70 -25.50 -7.67
C ASP A 118 21.87 -24.24 -7.40
N CYS A 119 21.60 -23.42 -8.42
CA CYS A 119 20.73 -22.24 -8.30
C CYS A 119 19.30 -22.61 -7.89
N LEU A 120 18.72 -23.64 -8.52
CA LEU A 120 17.35 -24.09 -8.21
C LEU A 120 17.25 -24.60 -6.78
N ARG A 121 18.22 -25.41 -6.35
CA ARG A 121 18.29 -25.86 -4.95
C ARG A 121 18.43 -24.70 -3.99
N LEU A 122 19.29 -23.73 -4.29
CA LEU A 122 19.47 -22.55 -3.45
C LEU A 122 18.17 -21.74 -3.34
N PHE A 123 17.38 -21.62 -4.40
CA PHE A 123 16.07 -20.98 -4.32
C PHE A 123 15.11 -21.74 -3.42
N ASP A 124 15.05 -23.07 -3.51
CA ASP A 124 14.19 -23.90 -2.66
C ASP A 124 14.57 -23.76 -1.17
N ASP A 125 15.86 -23.83 -0.87
CA ASP A 125 16.41 -23.64 0.49
C ASP A 125 16.09 -22.22 1.00
N THR A 126 16.26 -21.19 0.15
CA THR A 126 15.95 -19.80 0.50
C THR A 126 14.46 -19.61 0.80
N ILE A 127 13.57 -20.19 -0.01
CA ILE A 127 12.12 -20.10 0.21
C ILE A 127 11.76 -20.73 1.55
N TYR A 128 12.32 -21.91 1.86
CA TYR A 128 12.08 -22.59 3.11
C TYR A 128 12.48 -21.75 4.32
N GLU A 129 13.68 -21.16 4.31
CA GLU A 129 14.17 -20.33 5.41
C GLU A 129 13.37 -19.03 5.60
N LEU A 130 12.97 -18.39 4.50
CA LEU A 130 12.15 -17.18 4.56
C LEU A 130 10.73 -17.46 5.05
N ASP A 131 10.10 -18.55 4.60
CA ASP A 131 8.76 -18.96 5.07
C ASP A 131 8.80 -19.31 6.58
N ALA A 132 9.87 -19.95 7.06
CA ALA A 132 10.08 -20.18 8.49
C ALA A 132 10.22 -18.87 9.27
N THR A 133 10.95 -17.90 8.74
CA THR A 133 11.11 -16.57 9.35
C THR A 133 9.77 -15.83 9.47
N VAL A 134 8.89 -15.95 8.46
CA VAL A 134 7.53 -15.38 8.52
C VAL A 134 6.71 -16.04 9.62
N ALA A 135 6.80 -17.37 9.77
CA ALA A 135 6.10 -18.09 10.83
C ALA A 135 6.57 -17.63 12.22
N ASP A 136 7.87 -17.49 12.43
CA ASP A 136 8.44 -17.01 13.70
C ASP A 136 7.99 -15.59 14.04
N LEU A 137 7.96 -14.68 13.06
CA LEU A 137 7.49 -13.31 13.24
C LEU A 137 6.01 -13.23 13.63
N SER A 138 5.18 -14.15 13.12
CA SER A 138 3.76 -14.20 13.48
C SER A 138 3.55 -14.52 14.96
N VAL A 139 4.40 -15.37 15.54
CA VAL A 139 4.37 -15.68 16.98
C VAL A 139 4.70 -14.43 17.80
N VAL A 140 5.70 -13.65 17.36
CA VAL A 140 6.10 -12.41 18.02
C VAL A 140 4.99 -11.34 17.96
N ASP A 141 4.35 -11.15 16.80
CA ASP A 141 3.27 -10.15 16.66
C ASP A 141 2.09 -10.49 17.59
N ASN A 142 1.67 -11.76 17.64
CA ASN A 142 0.62 -12.24 18.53
C ASN A 142 0.96 -12.05 20.01
N LEU A 143 2.23 -12.20 20.40
CA LEU A 143 2.68 -11.94 21.76
C LEU A 143 2.59 -10.45 22.12
N ILE A 144 2.94 -9.56 21.20
CA ILE A 144 2.84 -8.11 21.40
C ILE A 144 1.38 -7.66 21.54
N GLU A 145 0.45 -8.25 20.77
CA GLU A 145 -0.98 -7.96 20.90
C GLU A 145 -1.60 -8.47 22.21
N SER A 146 -0.94 -9.40 22.91
CA SER A 146 -1.42 -9.99 24.16
C SER A 146 -1.00 -9.24 25.44
N ILE A 147 -0.21 -8.16 25.30
CA ILE A 147 0.32 -7.32 26.40
C ILE A 147 -0.40 -5.97 26.40
#